data_AF-A0A9D5SWM3-F1
#
_entry.id   AF-A0A9D5SWM3-F1
#
_cell.length_a   1.000
_cell.length_b   1.000
_cell.length_c   1.000
_cell.angle_alpha   90.00
_cell.angle_beta   90.00
_cell.angle_gamma   90.00
#
_symmetry.space_group_name_H-M   'P 1'
#
loop_
_entity.id
_entity.type
_entity.pdbx_description
1 polymer ?
#
loop_
_entity_poly.entity_id
_entity_poly.type
_entity_poly.pdbx_seq_one_letter_code
_entity_poly.pdbx_strand_id
1 'polypeptide(L)'
;MFPKKECIAMLLAGGQGSRLYTLTKNVAKPAVPFGGKYRIIDFPLSNCVNSGIDTVGVLTQYIPLVLNDYIGTGGPWDLDTMYGGVHVLP
;
A
#
# COMPACT_ATOMS: atom_id res chain seq x y z
N MET A 1 -23.10 -4.55 17.02
CA MET A 1 -23.23 -4.67 15.55
C MET A 1 -22.18 -3.76 14.95
N PHE A 2 -21.21 -4.31 14.23
CA PHE A 2 -20.18 -3.49 13.57
C PHE A 2 -20.85 -2.67 12.45
N PRO A 3 -20.51 -1.38 12.30
CA PRO A 3 -21.03 -0.58 11.20
C PRO A 3 -20.65 -1.24 9.87
N LYS A 4 -21.61 -1.32 8.95
CA LYS A 4 -21.37 -1.85 7.61
C LYS A 4 -20.35 -0.94 6.92
N LYS A 5 -19.26 -1.51 6.38
CA LYS A 5 -18.30 -0.75 5.58
C LYS A 5 -18.99 -0.26 4.32
N GLU A 6 -19.03 1.05 4.11
CA GLU A 6 -19.64 1.65 2.92
C GLU A 6 -18.65 1.77 1.75
N CYS A 7 -17.35 1.82 2.04
CA CYS A 7 -16.28 1.98 1.06
C CYS A 7 -15.06 1.12 1.41
N ILE A 8 -14.43 0.56 0.39
CA ILE A 8 -13.15 -0.18 0.46
C ILE A 8 -12.23 0.38 -0.61
N ALA A 9 -10.99 0.70 -0.26
CA ALA A 9 -9.99 1.14 -1.23
C ALA A 9 -9.23 -0.05 -1.81
N MET A 10 -8.97 -0.01 -3.12
CA MET A 10 -8.15 -0.99 -3.83
C MET A 10 -6.97 -0.28 -4.49
N LEU A 11 -5.77 -0.49 -3.97
CA LEU A 11 -4.53 0.10 -4.46
C LEU A 11 -3.86 -0.83 -5.45
N LEU A 12 -3.82 -0.44 -6.73
CA LEU A 12 -3.15 -1.19 -7.79
C LEU A 12 -1.64 -0.91 -7.76
N ALA A 13 -0.91 -1.74 -7.03
CA ALA A 13 0.53 -1.59 -6.75
C ALA A 13 1.43 -2.47 -7.65
N GLY A 14 0.91 -3.01 -8.75
CA GLY A 14 1.65 -3.86 -9.70
C GLY A 14 2.55 -3.15 -10.72
N GLY A 15 2.63 -1.82 -10.69
CA GLY A 15 3.36 -1.06 -11.71
C GLY A 15 4.87 -1.33 -11.70
N GLN A 16 5.39 -1.94 -12.77
CA GLN A 16 6.83 -2.16 -12.96
C GLN A 16 7.63 -0.85 -13.02
N GLY A 17 6.99 0.26 -13.41
CA GLY A 17 7.64 1.56 -13.45
C GLY A 17 8.81 1.64 -14.44
N SER A 18 8.73 0.95 -15.57
CA SER A 18 9.80 0.82 -16.60
C SER A 18 10.51 2.12 -16.99
N ARG A 19 9.83 3.26 -16.87
CA ARG A 19 10.37 4.61 -17.13
C ARG A 19 11.34 5.14 -16.06
N LEU A 20 11.42 4.50 -14.91
CA LEU A 20 12.35 4.84 -13.80
C LEU A 20 13.66 4.06 -13.88
N TYR A 21 13.84 3.22 -14.93
CA TYR A 21 15.06 2.49 -15.24
C TYR A 21 15.66 1.77 -14.01
N THR A 22 16.88 2.12 -13.62
CA THR A 22 17.63 1.45 -12.54
C THR A 22 16.89 1.48 -11.21
N LEU A 23 16.04 2.48 -10.95
CA LEU A 23 15.31 2.62 -9.69
C LEU A 23 14.23 1.56 -9.49
N THR A 24 13.72 0.95 -10.57
CA THR A 24 12.70 -0.12 -10.50
C THR A 24 13.18 -1.44 -11.08
N LYS A 25 14.51 -1.60 -11.22
CA LYS A 25 15.11 -2.83 -11.75
C LYS A 25 14.86 -4.04 -10.84
N ASN A 26 14.87 -3.82 -9.52
CA ASN A 26 14.77 -4.88 -8.51
C ASN A 26 13.61 -4.65 -7.51
N VAL A 27 12.82 -3.60 -7.69
CA VAL A 27 11.69 -3.25 -6.80
C VAL A 27 10.53 -2.71 -7.62
N ALA A 28 9.31 -3.01 -7.21
CA ALA A 28 8.12 -2.42 -7.80
C ALA A 28 8.12 -0.89 -7.61
N LYS A 29 7.54 -0.14 -8.56
CA LYS A 29 7.45 1.33 -8.47
C LYS A 29 6.89 1.83 -7.12
N PRO A 30 5.85 1.21 -6.52
CA PRO A 30 5.33 1.68 -5.23
C PRO A 30 6.32 1.57 -4.06
N ALA A 31 7.30 0.66 -4.16
CA ALA A 31 8.34 0.47 -3.15
C ALA A 31 9.52 1.45 -3.28
N VAL A 32 9.54 2.30 -4.32
CA VAL A 32 10.62 3.27 -4.53
C VAL A 32 10.59 4.35 -3.44
N PRO A 33 11.74 4.67 -2.81
CA PRO A 33 11.84 5.76 -1.85
C PRO A 33 11.49 7.13 -2.45
N PHE A 34 10.87 7.99 -1.64
CA PHE A 34 10.46 9.34 -1.99
C PHE A 34 10.67 10.29 -0.80
N GLY A 35 11.29 11.45 -1.02
CA GLY A 35 11.43 12.48 0.01
C GLY A 35 12.23 12.06 1.25
N GLY A 36 13.19 11.13 1.11
CA GLY A 36 14.14 10.74 2.15
C GLY A 36 13.64 9.74 3.19
N LYS A 37 12.35 9.76 3.54
CA LYS A 37 11.76 8.86 4.55
C LYS A 37 10.66 7.94 4.00
N TYR A 38 9.94 8.40 2.99
CA TYR A 38 8.72 7.74 2.53
C TYR A 38 8.99 6.83 1.33
N ARG A 39 8.00 6.03 0.97
CA ARG A 39 7.88 5.35 -0.32
C ARG A 39 6.65 5.86 -1.07
N ILE A 40 6.60 5.62 -2.37
CA ILE A 40 5.47 6.05 -3.21
C ILE A 40 4.12 5.51 -2.68
N ILE A 41 4.08 4.29 -2.14
CA ILE A 41 2.87 3.68 -1.57
C ILE A 41 2.33 4.41 -0.32
N ASP A 42 3.15 5.18 0.38
CA ASP A 42 2.76 5.86 1.62
C ASP A 42 1.68 6.91 1.37
N PHE A 43 1.73 7.55 0.21
CA PHE A 43 0.80 8.61 -0.18
C PHE A 43 -0.64 8.08 -0.35
N PRO A 44 -0.92 7.07 -1.18
CA PRO A 44 -2.26 6.52 -1.28
C PRO A 44 -2.76 5.86 0.02
N LEU A 45 -1.88 5.22 0.81
CA LEU A 45 -2.27 4.68 2.12
C LEU A 45 -2.69 5.79 3.09
N SER A 46 -1.88 6.85 3.21
CA SER A 46 -2.20 8.02 4.04
C SER A 46 -3.48 8.72 3.57
N ASN A 47 -3.71 8.79 2.25
CA ASN A 47 -4.94 9.35 1.70
C ASN A 47 -6.18 8.55 2.11
N CYS A 48 -6.10 7.21 2.12
CA CYS A 48 -7.21 6.37 2.58
C CYS A 48 -7.57 6.70 4.03
N VAL A 49 -6.56 6.69 4.91
CA VAL A 49 -6.73 6.96 6.35
C VAL A 49 -7.26 8.37 6.59
N ASN A 50 -6.67 9.38 5.95
CA ASN A 50 -7.11 10.78 6.06
C ASN A 50 -8.52 11.00 5.51
N SER A 51 -9.03 10.07 4.69
CA SER A 51 -10.41 10.10 4.16
C SER A 51 -11.38 9.22 4.95
N GLY A 52 -10.95 8.63 6.08
CA GLY A 52 -11.77 7.69 6.87
C GLY A 52 -11.97 6.32 6.22
N ILE A 53 -11.16 5.97 5.22
CA ILE A 53 -11.18 4.64 4.59
C ILE A 53 -10.16 3.76 5.30
N ASP A 54 -10.68 2.92 6.19
CA ASP A 54 -9.88 2.06 7.07
C ASP A 54 -9.69 0.63 6.53
N THR A 55 -10.30 0.28 5.40
CA THR A 55 -10.22 -1.05 4.79
C THR A 55 -9.61 -0.92 3.40
N VAL A 56 -8.40 -1.44 3.23
CA VAL A 56 -7.57 -1.21 2.04
C VAL A 56 -6.99 -2.53 1.52
N GLY A 57 -7.31 -2.89 0.29
CA GLY A 57 -6.65 -3.97 -0.44
C GLY A 57 -5.51 -3.43 -1.30
N VAL A 58 -4.33 -4.06 -1.25
CA VAL A 58 -3.17 -3.71 -2.08
C VAL A 58 -2.90 -4.86 -3.05
N LEU A 59 -3.16 -4.63 -4.34
CA LEU A 59 -2.95 -5.62 -5.39
C LEU A 59 -1.53 -5.50 -5.92
N THR A 60 -0.72 -6.53 -5.68
CA THR A 60 0.68 -6.58 -6.11
C THR A 60 0.85 -7.60 -7.23
N GLN A 61 1.89 -7.46 -8.06
CA GLN A 61 2.16 -8.40 -9.15
C GLN A 61 3.66 -8.63 -9.30
N TYR A 62 4.42 -7.57 -9.59
CA TYR A 62 5.84 -7.65 -9.85
C TYR A 62 6.67 -7.49 -8.57
N ILE A 63 7.56 -8.44 -8.28
CA ILE A 63 8.51 -8.44 -7.14
C ILE A 63 7.86 -7.87 -5.84
N PRO A 64 6.82 -8.54 -5.32
CA PRO A 64 6.00 -7.98 -4.25
C PRO A 64 6.69 -8.02 -2.88
N LEU A 65 7.69 -8.88 -2.69
CA LEU A 65 8.29 -9.16 -1.37
C LEU A 65 8.69 -7.89 -0.61
N VAL A 66 9.45 -6.99 -1.24
CA VAL A 66 9.92 -5.74 -0.63
C VAL A 66 8.78 -4.78 -0.27
N LEU A 67 7.71 -4.80 -1.04
CA LEU A 67 6.52 -3.98 -0.79
C LEU A 67 5.68 -4.58 0.35
N ASN A 68 5.52 -5.91 0.35
CA ASN A 68 4.77 -6.65 1.37
C ASN A 68 5.44 -6.52 2.73
N ASP A 69 6.75 -6.70 2.81
CA ASP A 69 7.53 -6.55 4.04
C ASP A 69 7.44 -5.12 4.60
N TYR A 70 7.38 -4.13 3.71
CA TYR A 70 7.28 -2.73 4.11
C TYR A 70 5.88 -2.33 4.57
N ILE A 71 4.83 -2.84 3.93
CA ILE A 71 3.45 -2.63 4.36
C ILE A 71 3.23 -3.34 5.71
N GLY A 72 3.76 -4.55 5.87
CA GLY A 72 3.68 -5.33 7.10
C GLY A 72 2.23 -5.48 7.56
N THR A 73 1.97 -5.14 8.83
CA THR A 73 0.61 -5.16 9.41
C THR A 73 -0.20 -3.90 9.12
N GLY A 74 0.40 -2.84 8.54
CA GLY A 74 -0.26 -1.55 8.33
C GLY A 74 -0.21 -0.58 9.52
N GLY A 75 0.42 -0.96 10.63
CA GLY A 75 0.50 -0.14 11.85
C GLY A 75 1.00 1.31 11.66
N PRO A 76 1.98 1.60 10.77
CA PRO A 76 2.41 2.99 10.53
C PRO A 76 1.31 3.93 10.02
N TRP A 77 0.20 3.38 9.49
CA TRP A 77 -0.96 4.12 9.01
C TRP A 77 -2.21 3.87 9.87
N ASP A 78 -2.10 3.23 11.03
CA ASP A 78 -3.27 2.79 11.84
C ASP A 78 -4.21 1.83 11.06
N LEU A 79 -3.62 1.07 10.12
CA LEU A 79 -4.30 0.09 9.28
C LEU A 79 -4.07 -1.36 9.76
N ASP A 80 -3.93 -1.57 11.07
CA ASP A 80 -3.74 -2.88 11.72
C ASP A 80 -4.92 -3.26 12.63
N THR A 81 -6.11 -2.73 12.35
CA THR A 81 -7.33 -2.97 13.15
C THR A 81 -7.96 -4.35 12.90
N MET A 82 -8.70 -4.89 13.89
CA MET A 82 -9.35 -6.20 13.78
C MET A 82 -10.50 -6.27 12.74
N TYR A 83 -11.13 -5.15 12.42
CA TYR A 83 -12.32 -5.07 11.57
C TYR A 83 -12.10 -4.18 10.34
N GLY A 84 -10.85 -4.08 9.91
CA GLY A 84 -10.39 -3.29 8.78
C GLY A 84 -8.90 -3.58 8.57
N GLY A 85 -8.18 -2.58 8.09
CA GLY A 85 -6.76 -2.62 7.90
C GLY A 85 -6.33 -2.79 6.45
N VAL A 86 -5.02 -2.93 6.27
CA VAL A 86 -4.39 -3.13 4.97
C VAL A 86 -4.14 -4.62 4.74
N HIS A 87 -4.56 -5.10 3.57
CA HIS A 87 -4.32 -6.47 3.15
C HIS A 87 -3.63 -6.49 1.80
N VAL A 88 -2.46 -7.13 1.74
CA VAL A 88 -1.84 -7.45 0.45
C VAL A 88 -2.59 -8.63 -0.16
N LEU A 89 -3.08 -8.43 -1.38
CA LEU A 89 -3.82 -9.43 -2.14
C LEU A 89 -2.93 -10.05 -3.23
N PRO A 90 -3.09 -11.36 -3.51
CA PRO A 90 -2.36 -12.06 -4.56
C PRO A 90 -2.74 -11.60 -5.97
#